data_AF-E9IJ73-F1
#
_entry.id   AF-E9IJ73-F1
#
_cell.length_a   1.000
_cell.length_b   1.000
_cell.length_c   1.000
_cell.angle_alpha   90.00
_cell.angle_beta   90.00
_cell.angle_gamma   90.00
#
_symmetry.space_group_name_H-M   'P 1'
#
loop_
_entity.id
_entity.type
_entity.pdbx_description
1 polymer ?
#
loop_
_entity_poly.entity_id
_entity_poly.type
_entity_poly.pdbx_seq_one_letter_code
_entity_poly.pdbx_strand_id
1 'polypeptide(L)'
;MGSRYNALHIAAKEGHPEMCELILNTVGDPKFMLWHYGEDKCKTYVNPTQIMQDLYLNTPDKGLNETPLHFAVKHGFKDVVRVLVSYSQCIKTLPNKHQQLPKD
;
A
#
# COMPACT_ATOMS: atom_id res chain seq x y z
N MET A 1 6.55 7.18 -20.63
CA MET A 1 7.05 6.37 -19.51
C MET A 1 6.00 6.40 -18.41
N GLY A 2 5.41 5.25 -18.05
CA GLY A 2 4.26 5.21 -17.14
C GLY A 2 4.65 5.34 -15.66
N SER A 3 3.73 5.87 -14.86
CA SER A 3 3.76 5.73 -13.41
C SER A 3 3.49 4.26 -13.06
N ARG A 4 4.37 3.64 -12.29
CA ARG A 4 4.09 2.32 -11.70
C ARG A 4 3.20 2.55 -10.48
N TYR A 5 1.89 2.62 -10.70
CA TYR A 5 0.92 2.63 -9.61
C TYR A 5 0.39 1.22 -9.38
N ASN A 6 0.31 0.81 -8.12
CA ASN A 6 -0.61 -0.26 -7.72
C ASN A 6 -2.01 0.33 -7.49
N ALA A 7 -3.01 -0.52 -7.29
CA ALA A 7 -4.38 -0.05 -7.07
C ALA A 7 -4.52 0.87 -5.84
N LEU A 8 -3.71 0.65 -4.80
CA LEU A 8 -3.75 1.44 -3.57
C LEU A 8 -3.25 2.88 -3.77
N HIS A 9 -2.27 3.11 -4.64
CA HIS A 9 -1.87 4.46 -5.03
C HIS A 9 -3.04 5.25 -5.61
N ILE A 10 -3.82 4.62 -6.48
CA ILE A 10 -4.95 5.26 -7.15
C ILE A 10 -6.03 5.57 -6.11
N ALA A 11 -6.43 4.59 -5.29
CA ALA A 11 -7.43 4.81 -4.25
C ALA A 11 -7.02 5.89 -3.24
N ALA A 12 -5.75 5.92 -2.83
CA ALA A 12 -5.24 6.93 -1.90
C ALA A 12 -5.15 8.33 -2.53
N LYS A 13 -4.77 8.41 -3.80
CA LYS A 13 -4.72 9.67 -4.57
C LYS A 13 -6.10 10.28 -4.82
N GLU A 14 -7.12 9.44 -4.99
CA GLU A 14 -8.50 9.88 -5.21
C GLU A 14 -9.30 10.04 -3.90
N GLY A 15 -8.71 9.73 -2.74
CA GLY A 15 -9.33 9.99 -1.44
C GLY A 15 -10.42 8.99 -1.05
N HIS A 16 -10.33 7.72 -1.48
CA HIS A 16 -11.35 6.69 -1.24
C HIS A 16 -10.94 5.71 -0.13
N PRO A 17 -11.24 5.98 1.16
CA PRO A 17 -10.80 5.14 2.27
C PRO A 17 -11.39 3.72 2.22
N GLU A 18 -12.65 3.56 1.82
CA GLU A 18 -13.32 2.26 1.73
C GLU A 18 -12.66 1.37 0.67
N MET A 19 -12.20 1.98 -0.43
CA MET A 19 -11.45 1.26 -1.48
C MET A 19 -10.05 0.88 -0.99
N CYS A 20 -9.37 1.75 -0.24
CA CYS A 20 -8.10 1.41 0.38
C CYS A 20 -8.23 0.19 1.31
N GLU A 21 -9.26 0.18 2.16
CA GLU A 21 -9.54 -0.91 3.08
C GLU A 21 -9.90 -2.21 2.32
N LEU A 22 -10.77 -2.13 1.32
CA LEU A 22 -11.12 -3.28 0.48
C LEU A 22 -9.89 -3.90 -0.19
N ILE A 23 -9.01 -3.08 -0.77
CA ILE A 23 -7.79 -3.55 -1.42
C ILE A 23 -6.87 -4.24 -0.41
N LEU A 24 -6.61 -3.61 0.75
CA LEU A 24 -5.71 -4.12 1.77
C LEU A 24 -6.23 -5.40 2.44
N ASN A 25 -7.54 -5.51 2.63
CA ASN A 25 -8.19 -6.73 3.12
C ASN A 25 -8.11 -7.85 2.09
N THR A 26 -8.31 -7.54 0.80
CA THR A 26 -8.25 -8.53 -0.27
C THR A 26 -6.84 -9.12 -0.42
N VAL A 27 -5.81 -8.27 -0.50
CA VAL A 27 -4.42 -8.76 -0.64
C VAL A 27 -3.89 -9.37 0.67
N GLY A 28 -4.53 -9.03 1.80
CA GLY A 28 -4.30 -9.63 3.10
C GLY A 28 -5.05 -10.94 3.35
N ASP A 29 -5.92 -11.39 2.43
CA ASP A 29 -6.69 -12.62 2.59
C ASP A 29 -5.85 -13.85 2.19
N PRO A 30 -5.60 -14.82 3.10
CA PRO A 30 -4.91 -16.05 2.77
C PRO A 30 -5.54 -16.82 1.60
N LYS A 31 -6.88 -16.77 1.44
CA LYS A 31 -7.57 -17.44 0.33
C LYS A 31 -7.26 -16.77 -1.01
N PHE A 32 -7.22 -15.45 -1.05
CA PHE A 32 -6.83 -14.71 -2.24
C PHE A 32 -5.38 -15.04 -2.63
N MET A 33 -4.49 -15.10 -1.64
CA MET A 33 -3.10 -15.50 -1.85
C MET A 33 -2.96 -16.90 -2.42
N LEU A 34 -3.74 -17.84 -1.88
CA LEU A 34 -3.81 -19.22 -2.36
C LEU A 34 -4.22 -19.30 -3.82
N TRP A 35 -5.28 -18.57 -4.20
CA TRP A 35 -5.76 -18.54 -5.59
C TRP A 35 -4.76 -17.91 -6.56
N HIS A 36 -4.03 -16.89 -6.11
CA HIS A 36 -3.10 -16.16 -6.99
C HIS A 36 -1.75 -16.86 -7.17
N TYR A 37 -1.17 -17.42 -6.09
CA TYR A 37 0.18 -17.97 -6.09
C TYR A 37 0.25 -19.50 -6.01
N GLY A 38 -0.85 -20.16 -5.64
CA GLY A 38 -0.90 -21.60 -5.38
C GLY A 38 -0.35 -21.99 -4.00
N GLU A 39 -0.70 -23.20 -3.55
CA GLU A 39 -0.30 -23.73 -2.23
C GLU A 39 1.20 -23.79 -2.03
N ASP A 40 1.93 -24.27 -3.04
CA ASP A 40 3.35 -24.57 -2.92
C ASP A 40 4.18 -23.30 -2.69
N LYS A 41 3.83 -22.20 -3.36
CA LYS A 41 4.51 -20.91 -3.14
C LYS A 41 4.13 -20.31 -1.80
N CYS A 42 2.87 -20.42 -1.37
CA CYS A 42 2.44 -19.88 -0.07
C CYS A 42 3.15 -20.56 1.12
N LYS A 43 3.54 -21.84 0.99
CA LYS A 43 4.33 -22.58 2.00
C LYS A 43 5.77 -22.06 2.14
N THR A 44 6.33 -21.42 1.10
CA THR A 44 7.72 -20.93 1.12
C THR A 44 7.89 -19.59 1.84
N TYR A 45 6.82 -18.81 1.98
CA TYR A 45 6.87 -17.50 2.61
C TYR A 45 6.41 -17.55 4.07
N VAL A 46 7.17 -16.91 4.95
CA VAL A 46 6.71 -16.62 6.31
C VAL A 46 5.74 -15.43 6.20
N ASN A 47 4.45 -15.66 6.47
CA ASN A 47 3.36 -14.67 6.45
C ASN A 47 3.13 -13.98 5.07
N PRO A 48 2.73 -14.73 4.02
CA PRO A 48 2.55 -14.21 2.66
C PRO A 48 1.57 -13.02 2.56
N THR A 49 0.53 -12.97 3.40
CA THR A 49 -0.45 -11.88 3.43
C THR A 49 0.15 -10.57 3.95
N GLN A 50 1.05 -10.64 4.93
CA GLN A 50 1.76 -9.46 5.43
C GLN A 50 2.73 -8.92 4.39
N ILE A 51 3.41 -9.80 3.66
CA ILE A 51 4.29 -9.41 2.53
C ILE A 51 3.48 -8.68 1.46
N MET A 52 2.28 -9.15 1.13
CA MET A 52 1.42 -8.46 0.17
C MET A 52 0.97 -7.08 0.64
N GLN A 53 0.54 -6.97 1.89
CA GLN A 53 0.15 -5.68 2.46
C GLN A 53 1.33 -4.71 2.44
N ASP A 54 2.53 -5.16 2.82
CA ASP A 54 3.78 -4.38 2.74
C ASP A 54 4.05 -3.89 1.31
N LEU A 55 4.01 -4.78 0.31
CA LEU A 55 4.19 -4.42 -1.10
C LEU A 55 3.19 -3.36 -1.56
N TYR A 56 1.93 -3.45 -1.14
CA TYR A 56 0.92 -2.46 -1.51
C TYR A 56 1.11 -1.12 -0.80
N LEU A 57 1.44 -1.14 0.50
CA LEU A 57 1.58 0.04 1.35
C LEU A 57 2.87 0.83 1.09
N ASN A 58 3.96 0.14 0.74
CA ASN A 58 5.30 0.71 0.82
C ASN A 58 6.06 0.74 -0.52
N THR A 59 5.56 0.06 -1.56
CA THR A 59 6.15 0.23 -2.90
C THR A 59 5.91 1.67 -3.35
N PRO A 60 6.97 2.44 -3.65
CA PRO A 60 6.80 3.81 -4.12
C PRO A 60 6.43 3.84 -5.60
N ASP A 61 5.84 4.94 -6.02
CA ASP A 61 5.64 5.22 -7.43
C ASP A 61 6.97 5.44 -8.15
N LYS A 62 6.95 5.31 -9.49
CA LYS A 62 8.16 5.50 -10.30
C LYS A 62 8.55 6.98 -10.48
N GLY A 63 7.60 7.90 -10.39
CA GLY A 63 7.82 9.30 -10.73
C GLY A 63 8.54 10.07 -9.61
N LEU A 64 7.89 10.16 -8.45
CA LEU A 64 8.35 10.97 -7.32
C LEU A 64 8.86 10.11 -6.16
N ASN A 65 8.88 8.79 -6.31
CA ASN A 65 9.17 7.86 -5.23
C ASN A 65 8.19 8.02 -4.05
N GLU A 66 6.94 8.41 -4.34
CA GLU A 66 5.88 8.63 -3.37
C GLU A 66 5.09 7.32 -3.14
N THR A 67 4.86 6.98 -1.88
CA THR A 67 4.01 5.85 -1.47
C THR A 67 2.53 6.28 -1.41
N PRO A 68 1.57 5.34 -1.29
CA PRO A 68 0.16 5.69 -1.07
C PRO A 68 -0.05 6.64 0.13
N LEU A 69 0.76 6.50 1.18
CA LEU A 69 0.69 7.40 2.34
C LEU A 69 1.10 8.84 2.01
N HIS A 70 2.10 9.04 1.15
CA HIS A 70 2.46 10.38 0.66
C HIS A 70 1.28 11.03 -0.06
N PHE A 71 0.61 10.29 -0.96
CA PHE A 71 -0.56 10.81 -1.66
C PHE A 71 -1.68 11.20 -0.70
N ALA A 72 -2.00 10.35 0.27
CA ALA A 72 -3.05 10.62 1.24
C ALA A 72 -2.77 11.88 2.07
N VAL A 73 -1.54 12.06 2.54
CA VAL A 73 -1.16 13.22 3.36
C VAL A 73 -1.06 14.51 2.54
N LYS A 74 -0.43 14.45 1.36
CA LYS A 74 -0.30 15.57 0.44
C LYS A 74 -1.63 16.21 0.04
N HIS A 75 -2.69 15.40 -0.05
CA HIS A 75 -4.04 15.87 -0.38
C HIS A 75 -4.95 16.07 0.85
N GLY A 76 -4.45 15.79 2.06
CA GLY A 76 -5.20 16.00 3.30
C GLY A 76 -6.33 14.98 3.55
N PHE A 77 -6.29 13.80 2.92
CA PHE A 77 -7.32 12.75 3.06
C PHE A 77 -7.16 11.98 4.38
N LYS A 78 -7.60 12.59 5.48
CA LYS A 78 -7.42 12.08 6.85
C LYS A 78 -7.93 10.66 7.06
N ASP A 79 -9.06 10.29 6.45
CA ASP A 79 -9.62 8.95 6.63
C ASP A 79 -8.86 7.89 5.82
N VAL A 80 -8.34 8.24 4.63
CA VAL A 80 -7.38 7.38 3.94
C VAL A 80 -6.12 7.21 4.78
N VAL A 81 -5.56 8.29 5.34
CA VAL A 81 -4.40 8.21 6.25
C VAL A 81 -4.70 7.27 7.41
N ARG A 82 -5.87 7.38 8.03
CA ARG A 82 -6.31 6.52 9.15
C ARG A 82 -6.33 5.05 8.75
N VAL A 83 -6.89 4.72 7.59
CA VAL A 83 -6.89 3.34 7.06
C VAL A 83 -5.46 2.87 6.81
N LEU A 84 -4.62 3.64 6.11
CA LEU A 84 -3.27 3.19 5.78
C LEU A 84 -2.43 2.93 7.05
N VAL A 85 -2.47 3.83 8.03
CA VAL A 85 -1.65 3.71 9.24
C VAL A 85 -2.18 2.70 10.27
N SER A 86 -3.38 2.14 10.08
CA SER A 86 -3.91 1.07 10.94
C SER A 86 -3.29 -0.30 10.62
N TYR A 87 -2.68 -0.47 9.44
CA TYR A 87 -1.94 -1.68 9.09
C TYR A 87 -0.51 -1.60 9.62
N SER A 88 -0.08 -2.62 10.35
CA SER A 88 1.25 -2.69 10.97
C SER A 88 2.41 -2.59 9.97
N GLN A 89 2.15 -2.98 8.72
CA GLN A 89 3.09 -2.96 7.62
C GLN A 89 3.33 -1.54 7.09
N CYS A 90 2.47 -0.56 7.38
CA CYS A 90 2.59 0.77 6.84
C CYS A 90 3.80 1.52 7.42
N ILE A 91 4.81 1.80 6.58
CA ILE A 91 6.00 2.55 6.99
C ILE A 91 5.76 4.04 6.80
N LYS A 92 5.75 4.76 7.92
CA LYS A 92 5.43 6.20 8.00
C LYS A 92 6.61 7.12 7.69
N THR A 93 7.78 6.53 7.44
CA THR A 93 9.07 7.23 7.40
C THR A 93 9.85 6.97 6.11
N LEU A 94 9.22 6.45 5.06
CA LEU A 94 9.87 6.30 3.76
C LEU A 94 9.98 7.67 3.08
N PRO A 95 11.18 8.13 2.69
CA PRO A 95 11.33 9.41 2.00
C PRO A 95 10.99 9.31 0.50
N ASN A 96 10.37 10.35 -0.03
CA ASN A 96 10.22 10.52 -1.48
C ASN A 96 11.54 10.96 -2.15
N LYS A 97 11.51 11.23 -3.46
CA LYS A 97 12.68 11.68 -4.24
C LYS A 97 13.29 12.99 -3.75
N HIS A 98 12.53 13.79 -3.01
CA HIS A 98 12.93 15.06 -2.43
C HIS A 98 13.34 14.94 -0.96
N GLN A 99 13.50 13.72 -0.42
CA GLN A 99 13.81 13.45 0.99
C GLN A 99 12.71 13.91 1.96
N GLN A 100 11.49 14.10 1.47
CA GLN A 100 10.34 14.46 2.30
C GLN A 100 9.66 13.20 2.80
N LEU A 101 9.24 13.20 4.07
CA LEU A 101 8.45 12.13 4.65
C LEU A 101 6.95 12.36 4.36
N PRO A 102 6.10 11.33 4.50
CA PRO A 102 4.64 11.44 4.36
C PRO A 102 3.95 12.32 5.41
N LYS A 103 4.65 13.22 6.08
CA LYS A 103 4.15 14.12 7.14
C LYS A 103 4.68 15.55 7.01
N ASP A 104 5.66 15.74 6.12
CA ASP A 104 6.33 17.01 5.86
C ASP A 104 5.64 17.73 4.69
#